data_AF-A0A7L4ZYD1-F1
#
_entry.id   AF-A0A7L4ZYD1-F1
#
_cell.length_a   1.000
_cell.length_b   1.000
_cell.length_c   1.000
_cell.angle_alpha   90.00
_cell.angle_beta   90.00
_cell.angle_gamma   90.00
#
_symmetry.space_group_name_H-M   'P 1'
#
loop_
_entity.id
_entity.type
_entity.pdbx_description
1 polymer ?
#
loop_
_entity_poly.entity_id
_entity_poly.type
_entity_poly.pdbx_seq_one_letter_code
_entity_poly.pdbx_strand_id
1 'polypeptide(L)'
;MNRRTPLHRTTPLRPAGGLPRVSPKQGQVNRAKRRVYDATKAATCFSCGEACQAPALTPSHILTQGRHQRQRLNTLNLVWECWPVHCLWENNKADYARRFPEAFAKKMERMQQLDPQAYAFFRMKNGGLFTANGVEQ
;
A
#
# COMPACT_ATOMS: atom_id res chain seq x y z
N MET A 1 -27.86 49.98 47.81
CA MET A 1 -28.32 48.69 47.27
C MET A 1 -27.31 48.23 46.23
N ASN A 2 -26.44 47.27 46.56
CA ASN A 2 -25.40 46.74 45.67
C ASN A 2 -25.45 45.20 45.74
N ARG A 3 -25.81 44.52 44.66
CA ARG A 3 -25.64 43.07 44.51
C ARG A 3 -24.57 42.81 43.46
N ARG A 4 -23.43 42.26 43.88
CA ARG A 4 -22.47 41.61 42.99
C ARG A 4 -22.19 40.21 43.54
N THR A 5 -22.71 39.21 42.85
CA THR A 5 -22.39 37.80 43.05
C THR A 5 -21.15 37.46 42.22
N PRO A 6 -20.12 36.76 42.74
CA PRO A 6 -19.03 36.27 41.91
C PRO A 6 -19.43 34.96 41.23
N LEU A 7 -19.37 34.95 39.89
CA LEU A 7 -19.48 33.73 39.08
C LEU A 7 -18.16 32.95 39.16
N HIS A 8 -18.14 31.86 39.92
CA HIS A 8 -17.08 30.86 39.83
C HIS A 8 -17.19 30.15 38.47
N ARG A 9 -16.26 30.49 37.57
CA ARG A 9 -16.06 29.82 36.29
C ARG A 9 -15.20 28.58 36.51
N THR A 10 -15.83 27.45 36.82
CA THR A 10 -15.15 26.14 36.79
C THR A 10 -14.96 25.73 35.34
N THR A 11 -13.74 25.93 34.83
CA THR A 11 -13.29 25.35 33.56
C THR A 11 -13.28 23.82 33.70
N PRO A 12 -13.98 23.04 32.87
CA PRO A 12 -13.78 21.60 32.85
C PRO A 12 -12.38 21.32 32.27
N LEU A 13 -11.54 20.65 33.06
CA LEU A 13 -10.30 20.07 32.61
C LEU A 13 -10.59 19.15 31.41
N ARG A 14 -10.01 19.47 30.23
CA ARG A 14 -9.94 18.52 29.10
C ARG A 14 -9.27 17.24 29.65
N PRO A 15 -9.88 16.05 29.51
CA PRO A 15 -9.14 14.84 29.82
C PRO A 15 -7.97 14.72 28.86
N ALA A 16 -6.80 14.48 29.46
CA ALA A 16 -5.54 14.20 28.79
C ALA A 16 -5.73 13.10 27.73
N GLY A 17 -4.98 13.23 26.64
CA GLY A 17 -5.10 12.42 25.43
C GLY A 17 -5.20 10.93 25.72
N GLY A 18 -6.40 10.39 25.59
CA GLY A 18 -6.58 8.96 25.40
C GLY A 18 -5.94 8.59 24.07
N LEU A 19 -4.92 7.73 24.11
CA LEU A 19 -4.39 7.08 22.91
C LEU A 19 -5.58 6.56 22.08
N PRO A 20 -5.58 6.78 20.74
CA PRO A 20 -6.72 6.41 19.92
C PRO A 20 -7.05 4.93 20.14
N ARG A 21 -8.24 4.67 20.67
CA ARG A 21 -8.70 3.32 21.01
C ARG A 21 -8.92 2.57 19.71
N VAL A 22 -7.93 1.80 19.27
CA VAL A 22 -8.06 0.94 18.10
C VAL A 22 -9.17 -0.07 18.40
N SER A 23 -10.25 -0.01 17.60
CA SER A 23 -11.37 -0.95 17.74
C SER A 23 -10.86 -2.41 17.70
N PRO A 24 -11.44 -3.34 18.49
CA PRO A 24 -11.04 -4.75 18.48
C PRO A 24 -11.00 -5.36 17.06
N LYS A 25 -11.95 -4.97 16.20
CA LYS A 25 -11.98 -5.37 14.78
C LYS A 25 -10.76 -4.83 14.01
N GLN A 26 -10.40 -3.58 14.24
CA GLN A 26 -9.21 -2.96 13.63
C GLN A 26 -7.90 -3.59 14.14
N GLY A 27 -7.84 -3.98 15.42
CA GLY A 27 -6.71 -4.70 16.00
C GLY A 27 -6.51 -6.08 15.38
N GLN A 28 -7.60 -6.80 15.08
CA GLN A 28 -7.54 -8.10 14.39
C GLN A 28 -7.02 -7.95 12.95
N VAL A 29 -7.51 -6.96 12.20
CA VAL A 29 -7.07 -6.67 10.83
C VAL A 29 -5.58 -6.29 10.80
N ASN A 30 -5.12 -5.49 11.76
CA ASN A 30 -3.72 -5.09 11.85
C ASN A 30 -2.80 -6.29 12.14
N ARG A 31 -3.22 -7.23 13.00
CA ARG A 31 -2.48 -8.48 13.25
C ARG A 31 -2.41 -9.38 12.02
N ALA A 32 -3.53 -9.56 11.32
CA ALA A 32 -3.56 -10.35 10.09
C ALA A 32 -2.66 -9.74 9.01
N LYS A 33 -2.71 -8.41 8.85
CA LYS A 33 -1.83 -7.67 7.93
C LYS A 33 -0.34 -7.86 8.28
N ARG A 34 0.00 -7.81 9.56
CA ARG A 34 1.38 -8.03 10.01
C ARG A 34 1.87 -9.43 9.68
N ARG A 35 1.04 -10.47 9.89
CA ARG A 35 1.39 -11.85 9.52
C ARG A 35 1.65 -12.01 8.02
N VAL A 36 0.81 -11.41 7.17
CA VAL A 36 1.01 -11.43 5.71
C VAL A 36 2.32 -10.74 5.33
N TYR A 37 2.64 -9.61 5.97
CA TYR A 37 3.87 -8.88 5.70
C TYR A 37 5.09 -9.69 6.12
N ASP A 38 5.09 -10.21 7.34
CA ASP A 38 6.19 -11.02 7.84
C ASP A 38 6.39 -12.29 7.00
N ALA A 39 5.31 -12.94 6.55
CA ALA A 39 5.36 -14.15 5.71
C ALA A 39 5.86 -13.92 4.28
N THR A 40 5.74 -12.69 3.76
CA THR A 40 6.14 -12.35 2.39
C THR A 40 7.41 -11.52 2.35
N LYS A 41 7.98 -11.16 3.50
CA LYS A 41 9.14 -10.29 3.61
C LYS A 41 10.31 -10.87 2.81
N ALA A 42 10.75 -10.13 1.81
CA ALA A 42 11.90 -10.49 1.00
C ALA A 42 13.17 -9.83 1.51
N ALA A 43 14.31 -10.47 1.27
CA ALA A 43 15.63 -9.90 1.52
C ALA A 43 16.03 -8.89 0.42
N THR A 44 15.53 -9.08 -0.79
CA THR A 44 15.87 -8.28 -1.97
C THR A 44 14.66 -7.54 -2.52
N CYS A 45 14.94 -6.38 -3.13
CA CYS A 45 13.92 -5.61 -3.82
C CYS A 45 13.40 -6.40 -5.03
N PHE A 46 12.09 -6.47 -5.18
CA PHE A 46 11.44 -7.18 -6.27
C PHE A 46 11.87 -6.70 -7.65
N SER A 47 12.08 -5.39 -7.83
CA SER A 47 12.42 -4.79 -9.13
C SER A 47 13.91 -4.52 -9.32
N CYS A 48 14.64 -4.25 -8.24
CA CYS A 48 16.09 -4.01 -8.31
C CYS A 48 16.93 -5.27 -8.08
N GLY A 49 16.34 -6.35 -7.54
CA GLY A 49 17.05 -7.56 -7.17
C GLY A 49 18.19 -7.31 -6.18
N GLU A 50 19.32 -7.98 -6.40
CA GLU A 50 20.55 -7.87 -5.61
C GLU A 50 21.28 -6.53 -5.80
N ALA A 51 21.02 -5.83 -6.91
CA ALA A 51 21.59 -4.49 -7.14
C ALA A 51 20.98 -3.42 -6.22
N CYS A 52 19.96 -3.77 -5.43
CA CYS A 52 19.34 -2.86 -4.49
C CYS A 52 20.24 -2.58 -3.29
N GLN A 53 20.67 -1.34 -3.13
CA GLN A 53 21.46 -0.89 -1.98
C GLN A 53 20.58 -0.31 -0.86
N ALA A 54 19.25 -0.42 -0.96
CA ALA A 54 18.36 0.17 0.02
C ALA A 54 18.39 -0.63 1.34
N PRO A 55 18.56 0.04 2.49
CA PRO A 55 18.69 -0.65 3.78
C PRO A 55 17.37 -1.27 4.27
N ALA A 56 16.24 -0.85 3.71
CA ALA A 56 14.93 -1.36 4.04
C ALA A 56 14.02 -1.39 2.81
N LEU A 57 13.14 -2.39 2.78
CA LEU A 57 12.12 -2.56 1.76
C LEU A 57 10.75 -2.21 2.35
N THR A 58 9.88 -1.70 1.49
CA THR A 58 8.49 -1.40 1.80
C THR A 58 7.56 -2.40 1.09
N PRO A 59 6.46 -2.83 1.73
CA PRO A 59 5.47 -3.67 1.10
C PRO A 59 4.69 -2.86 0.03
N SER A 60 4.83 -3.23 -1.23
CA SER A 60 4.10 -2.65 -2.36
C SER A 60 2.96 -3.57 -2.79
N HIS A 61 1.76 -3.01 -2.92
CA HIS A 61 0.61 -3.78 -3.41
C HIS A 61 0.52 -3.71 -4.92
N ILE A 62 0.15 -4.80 -5.56
CA ILE A 62 -0.06 -4.83 -7.02
C ILE A 62 -1.41 -4.20 -7.33
N LEU A 63 -2.46 -4.65 -6.66
CA LEU A 63 -3.79 -4.03 -6.64
C LEU A 63 -3.89 -3.12 -5.41
N THR A 64 -4.18 -1.84 -5.65
CA THR A 64 -4.23 -0.81 -4.60
C THR A 64 -5.25 -1.13 -3.51
N GLN A 65 -4.83 -1.03 -2.25
CA GLN A 65 -5.61 -1.45 -1.09
C GLN A 65 -6.98 -0.76 -0.96
N GLY A 66 -7.09 0.50 -1.40
CA GLY A 66 -8.32 1.29 -1.28
C GLY A 66 -9.48 0.76 -2.12
N ARG A 67 -9.18 0.13 -3.27
CA ARG A 67 -10.19 -0.39 -4.22
C ARG A 67 -10.38 -1.90 -4.12
N HIS A 68 -9.34 -2.63 -3.67
CA HIS A 68 -9.35 -4.09 -3.64
C HIS A 68 -9.17 -4.62 -2.21
N GLN A 69 -10.08 -4.26 -1.30
CA GLN A 69 -9.98 -4.65 0.12
C GLN A 69 -9.92 -6.17 0.32
N ARG A 70 -10.59 -6.94 -0.54
CA ARG A 70 -10.56 -8.42 -0.51
C ARG A 70 -9.17 -9.00 -0.78
N GLN A 71 -8.35 -8.29 -1.56
CA GLN A 71 -6.99 -8.71 -1.93
C GLN A 71 -5.91 -8.15 -0.99
N ARG A 72 -6.28 -7.36 0.01
CA ARG A 72 -5.32 -6.69 0.92
C ARG A 72 -4.47 -7.67 1.73
N LEU A 73 -5.03 -8.83 2.06
CA LEU A 73 -4.35 -9.88 2.84
C LEU A 73 -3.86 -11.04 1.97
N ASN A 74 -4.00 -10.93 0.65
CA ASN A 74 -3.49 -11.93 -0.28
C ASN A 74 -1.97 -11.74 -0.45
N THR A 75 -1.19 -12.77 -0.18
CA THR A 75 0.27 -12.74 -0.30
C THR A 75 0.72 -12.50 -1.74
N LEU A 76 -0.03 -12.97 -2.73
CA LEU A 76 0.25 -12.75 -4.16
C LEU A 76 0.09 -11.28 -4.55
N ASN A 77 -0.74 -10.52 -3.82
CA ASN A 77 -0.93 -9.08 -4.02
C ASN A 77 0.20 -8.23 -3.44
N LEU A 78 1.23 -8.85 -2.86
CA LEU A 78 2.31 -8.15 -2.20
C LEU A 78 3.67 -8.47 -2.84
N VAL A 79 4.48 -7.43 -2.99
CA VAL A 79 5.92 -7.52 -3.25
C VAL A 79 6.66 -6.57 -2.33
N TRP A 80 7.97 -6.73 -2.22
CA TRP A 80 8.82 -5.86 -1.41
C TRP A 80 9.73 -5.04 -2.31
N GLU A 81 9.66 -3.71 -2.21
CA GLU A 81 10.41 -2.81 -3.07
C GLU A 81 11.16 -1.79 -2.24
N CYS A 82 12.27 -1.26 -2.75
CA CYS A 82 12.86 -0.08 -2.14
C CYS A 82 11.92 1.12 -2.32
N TRP A 83 11.98 2.06 -1.38
CA TRP A 83 11.07 3.21 -1.36
C TRP A 83 10.98 3.97 -2.71
N PRO A 84 12.09 4.28 -3.40
CA PRO A 84 12.01 4.99 -4.69
C PRO A 84 11.21 4.23 -5.75
N VAL A 85 11.39 2.90 -5.83
CA VAL A 85 10.71 2.05 -6.82
C VAL A 85 9.23 1.88 -6.46
N HIS A 86 8.93 1.71 -5.17
CA HIS A 86 7.55 1.70 -4.69
C HIS A 86 6.82 3.01 -5.07
N CYS A 87 7.46 4.16 -4.89
CA CYS A 87 6.88 5.45 -5.30
C CYS A 87 6.65 5.53 -6.81
N LEU A 88 7.54 4.97 -7.64
CA LEU A 88 7.34 4.88 -9.09
C LEU A 88 6.12 4.01 -9.41
N TRP A 89 5.96 2.86 -8.77
CA TRP A 89 4.80 1.99 -8.98
C TRP A 89 3.49 2.69 -8.61
N GLU A 90 3.44 3.39 -7.48
CA GLU A 90 2.23 4.08 -7.02
C GLU A 90 1.88 5.28 -7.93
N ASN A 91 2.87 6.10 -8.28
CA ASN A 91 2.64 7.44 -8.85
C ASN A 91 2.99 7.57 -10.35
N ASN A 92 3.90 6.75 -10.90
CA ASN A 92 4.34 6.84 -12.29
C ASN A 92 4.63 5.46 -12.90
N LYS A 93 3.54 4.75 -13.22
CA LYS A 93 3.59 3.38 -13.76
C LYS A 93 4.29 3.29 -15.12
N ALA A 94 4.28 4.37 -15.89
CA ALA A 94 4.97 4.43 -17.18
C ALA A 94 6.48 4.37 -16.99
N ASP A 95 7.02 5.21 -16.11
CA ASP A 95 8.46 5.22 -15.82
C ASP A 95 8.87 3.95 -15.06
N TYR A 96 8.01 3.41 -14.18
CA TYR A 96 8.22 2.10 -13.58
C TYR A 96 8.37 1.01 -14.66
N ALA A 97 7.43 0.91 -15.59
CA ALA A 97 7.43 -0.13 -16.63
C ALA A 97 8.69 -0.02 -17.51
N ARG A 98 9.05 1.20 -17.91
CA ARG A 98 10.24 1.46 -18.72
C ARG A 98 11.55 1.09 -18.01
N ARG A 99 11.68 1.38 -16.71
CA ARG A 99 12.91 1.12 -15.95
C ARG A 99 13.03 -0.33 -15.47
N PHE A 100 11.90 -1.00 -15.23
CA PHE A 100 11.84 -2.35 -14.68
C PHE A 100 10.85 -3.23 -15.45
N PRO A 101 11.09 -3.50 -16.75
CA PRO A 101 10.13 -4.19 -17.61
C PRO A 101 9.80 -5.60 -17.14
N GLU A 102 10.79 -6.36 -16.66
CA GLU A 102 10.56 -7.70 -16.12
C GLU A 102 9.72 -7.70 -14.85
N ALA A 103 10.00 -6.75 -13.95
CA ALA A 103 9.24 -6.60 -12.71
C ALA A 103 7.80 -6.15 -13.02
N PHE A 104 7.62 -5.29 -14.02
CA PHE A 104 6.31 -4.90 -14.51
C PHE A 104 5.53 -6.11 -15.07
N ALA A 105 6.14 -6.91 -15.94
CA ALA A 105 5.53 -8.12 -16.48
C ALA A 105 5.09 -9.09 -15.37
N LYS A 106 5.95 -9.36 -14.38
CA LYS A 106 5.61 -10.20 -13.22
C LYS A 106 4.48 -9.61 -12.37
N LYS A 107 4.42 -8.28 -12.20
CA LYS A 107 3.27 -7.64 -11.53
C LYS A 107 1.99 -7.79 -12.35
N MET A 108 2.06 -7.73 -13.68
CA MET A 108 0.91 -7.94 -14.56
C MET A 108 0.38 -9.36 -14.49
N GLU A 109 1.27 -10.36 -14.53
CA GLU A 109 0.92 -11.77 -14.36
C GLU A 109 0.19 -11.99 -13.02
N ARG A 110 0.77 -11.49 -11.93
CA ARG A 110 0.13 -11.57 -10.59
C ARG A 110 -1.19 -10.83 -10.54
N MET A 111 -1.31 -9.66 -11.18
CA MET A 111 -2.57 -8.91 -11.26
C MET A 111 -3.65 -9.73 -11.97
N GLN A 112 -3.31 -10.37 -13.08
CA GLN A 112 -4.21 -11.24 -13.84
C GLN A 112 -4.66 -12.46 -13.02
N GLN A 113 -3.76 -13.07 -12.25
CA GLN A 113 -4.10 -14.19 -11.36
C GLN A 113 -4.98 -13.75 -10.17
N LEU A 114 -4.75 -12.56 -9.62
CA LEU A 114 -5.49 -12.03 -8.47
C LEU A 114 -6.91 -11.61 -8.83
N ASP A 115 -7.04 -10.87 -9.94
CA ASP A 115 -8.29 -10.26 -10.36
C ASP A 115 -8.24 -9.96 -11.88
N PRO A 116 -8.70 -10.92 -12.73
CA PRO A 116 -8.70 -10.76 -14.18
C PRO A 116 -9.45 -9.52 -14.66
N GLN A 117 -10.51 -9.09 -13.95
CA GLN A 117 -11.28 -7.90 -14.31
C GLN A 117 -10.50 -6.62 -14.02
N ALA A 118 -9.85 -6.55 -12.85
CA ALA A 118 -8.97 -5.42 -12.53
C ALA A 118 -7.79 -5.33 -13.51
N TYR A 119 -7.24 -6.47 -13.91
CA TYR A 119 -6.21 -6.54 -14.94
C TYR A 119 -6.70 -6.02 -16.30
N ALA A 120 -7.86 -6.48 -16.77
CA ALA A 120 -8.45 -6.00 -18.02
C ALA A 120 -8.70 -4.48 -17.99
N PHE A 121 -9.23 -3.95 -16.88
CA PHE A 121 -9.40 -2.50 -16.70
C PHE A 121 -8.06 -1.76 -16.69
N PHE A 122 -7.05 -2.32 -16.01
CA PHE A 122 -5.70 -1.75 -15.98
C PHE A 122 -5.07 -1.71 -17.36
N ARG A 123 -5.18 -2.79 -18.14
CA ARG A 123 -4.73 -2.86 -19.54
C ARG A 123 -5.40 -1.79 -20.39
N MET A 124 -6.72 -1.69 -20.34
CA MET A 124 -7.47 -0.71 -21.11
C MET A 124 -7.03 0.72 -20.79
N LYS A 125 -6.86 1.05 -19.50
CA LYS A 125 -6.43 2.40 -19.06
C LYS A 125 -4.97 2.71 -19.41
N ASN A 126 -4.10 1.70 -19.46
CA ASN A 126 -2.66 1.86 -19.61
C ASN A 126 -2.13 1.15 -20.86
N GLY A 127 -2.92 1.06 -21.94
CA GLY A 127 -2.62 0.22 -23.10
C GLY A 127 -1.22 0.45 -23.71
N GLY A 128 -0.78 1.72 -23.75
CA GLY A 128 0.56 2.08 -24.24
C GLY A 128 1.72 1.55 -23.39
N LEU A 129 1.49 1.10 -22.16
CA LEU A 129 2.52 0.47 -21.32
C LEU A 129 2.76 -0.99 -21.69
N PHE A 130 1.78 -1.67 -22.28
CA PHE A 130 1.89 -3.09 -22.62
C PHE A 130 2.63 -3.28 -23.93
N THR A 131 2.29 -2.47 -24.93
CA THR A 131 2.94 -2.48 -26.25
C THR A 131 4.41 -2.07 -26.16
N ALA A 132 4.73 -1.03 -25.38
CA ALA A 132 6.09 -0.53 -25.23
C ALA A 132 7.05 -1.46 -24.46
N ASN A 133 6.51 -2.42 -23.70
CA ASN A 133 7.31 -3.30 -22.84
C ASN A 133 7.18 -4.79 -23.20
N GLY A 134 6.65 -5.11 -24.38
CA GLY A 134 6.56 -6.49 -24.87
C GLY A 134 5.72 -7.42 -23.99
N VAL A 135 4.78 -6.88 -23.21
CA VAL A 135 3.85 -7.67 -22.37
C VAL A 135 2.61 -8.06 -23.18
N GLU A 136 2.83 -8.42 -24.44
CA GLU A 136 1.83 -8.96 -25.35
C GLU A 136 2.02 -10.49 -25.38
N GLN A 137 1.01 -11.23 -24.94
CA GLN A 137 0.83 -12.64 -25.28
C GLN A 137 -0.16 -12.73 -26.43
#